data_AF-Q5C4B3-F1
#
_entry.id   AF-Q5C4B3-F1
#
_cell.length_a   1.000
_cell.length_b   1.000
_cell.length_c   1.000
_cell.angle_alpha   90.00
_cell.angle_beta   90.00
_cell.angle_gamma   90.00
#
_symmetry.space_group_name_H-M   'P 1'
#
loop_
_entity.id
_entity.type
_entity.pdbx_description
1 polymer ?
#
loop_
_entity_poly.entity_id
_entity_poly.type
_entity_poly.pdbx_seq_one_letter_code
_entity_poly.pdbx_strand_id
1 'polypeptide(L)'
;MTKDFSPYSTLPSRCFLTMSSDKAFKNINENVLPYVNGIFIEPGDGESVEKTQIGSLDFSVFSCQSVNSEAIKLAESFEYDSKSLESFLQRLLSSLESHMPLLLECISAALEFESRGFFTEVIQEVIKKMKCVVQFPLIDSDYFYNPIHEIEEDDCDFIFHFTFILRYLCYPVFRGKSHGLVVTCKSLRLMVFFSTLTRIIHESIPLRQLFSFLPI
;
A
#
# COMPACT_ATOMS: atom_id res chain seq x y z
N MET A 1 54.28 -36.38 22.61
CA MET A 1 54.17 -34.99 23.08
C MET A 1 53.08 -34.33 22.27
N THR A 2 52.01 -34.00 22.95
CA THR A 2 50.75 -33.42 22.51
C THR A 2 50.92 -31.96 22.09
N LYS A 3 50.13 -31.53 21.09
CA LYS A 3 49.28 -30.34 21.17
C LYS A 3 48.36 -30.28 19.95
N ASP A 4 47.14 -30.75 20.17
CA ASP A 4 45.95 -30.42 19.40
C ASP A 4 45.76 -28.90 19.37
N PHE A 5 45.50 -28.36 18.18
CA PHE A 5 44.92 -27.03 18.01
C PHE A 5 43.66 -27.15 17.15
N SER A 6 42.54 -27.31 17.85
CA SER A 6 41.22 -26.92 17.38
C SER A 6 40.86 -25.61 18.08
N PRO A 7 40.36 -24.60 17.37
CA PRO A 7 39.53 -23.58 17.98
C PRO A 7 38.14 -23.64 17.34
N TYR A 8 37.30 -24.57 17.83
CA TYR A 8 35.89 -24.25 18.01
C TYR A 8 35.80 -23.14 19.06
N SER A 9 35.87 -21.88 18.61
CA SER A 9 35.40 -20.77 19.43
C SER A 9 33.88 -20.78 19.38
N THR A 10 33.30 -21.25 20.48
CA THR A 10 31.91 -21.01 20.90
C THR A 10 31.54 -19.55 20.66
N LEU A 11 30.79 -19.29 19.59
CA LEU A 11 30.01 -18.07 19.46
C LEU A 11 28.89 -18.17 20.50
N PRO A 12 28.68 -17.15 21.34
CA PRO A 12 27.53 -17.15 22.24
C PRO A 12 26.28 -17.18 21.37
N SER A 13 25.44 -18.20 21.60
CA SER A 13 24.06 -18.24 21.17
C SER A 13 23.41 -16.91 21.56
N ARG A 14 23.35 -15.97 20.62
CA ARG A 14 22.43 -14.86 20.72
C ARG A 14 21.06 -15.48 20.51
N CYS A 15 20.46 -15.90 21.62
CA CYS A 15 19.03 -15.82 21.81
C CYS A 15 18.64 -14.41 21.36
N PHE A 16 18.22 -14.28 20.10
CA PHE A 16 17.35 -13.19 19.72
C PHE A 16 16.09 -13.44 20.52
N LEU A 17 16.02 -12.70 21.62
CA LEU A 17 14.82 -12.46 22.38
C LEU A 17 13.73 -12.06 21.39
N THR A 18 12.90 -13.03 21.02
CA THR A 18 11.51 -12.85 20.62
C THR A 18 10.82 -12.10 21.75
N MET A 19 10.95 -10.77 21.75
CA MET A 19 10.17 -9.90 22.62
C MET A 19 9.00 -9.32 21.82
N SER A 20 7.92 -10.11 21.86
CA SER A 20 6.57 -9.63 22.16
C SER A 20 5.97 -8.56 21.22
N SER A 21 5.62 -8.95 19.99
CA SER A 21 4.50 -8.34 19.24
C SER A 21 3.23 -9.20 19.24
N ASP A 22 3.27 -10.43 19.78
CA ASP A 22 2.24 -11.48 19.64
C ASP A 22 0.86 -11.20 20.26
N LYS A 23 0.69 -10.10 21.00
CA LYS A 23 -0.61 -9.76 21.63
C LYS A 23 -1.29 -8.52 21.07
N ALA A 24 -0.60 -7.64 20.36
CA ALA A 24 -1.20 -6.40 19.86
C ALA A 24 -1.93 -6.60 18.52
N PHE A 25 -1.49 -7.56 17.70
CA PHE A 25 -2.00 -7.79 16.34
C PHE A 25 -2.97 -8.98 16.22
N LYS A 26 -3.11 -9.80 17.27
CA LYS A 26 -4.20 -10.79 17.33
C LYS A 26 -5.50 -10.00 17.46
N ASN A 27 -6.33 -10.04 16.41
CA ASN A 27 -7.64 -9.37 16.29
C ASN A 27 -7.62 -7.96 15.68
N ILE A 28 -6.80 -7.67 14.67
CA ILE A 28 -7.16 -6.58 13.75
C ILE A 28 -8.35 -7.07 12.94
N ASN A 29 -9.55 -6.60 13.30
CA ASN A 29 -10.74 -6.74 12.47
C ASN A 29 -10.77 -5.53 11.53
N GLU A 30 -10.15 -5.68 10.36
CA GLU A 30 -10.11 -4.61 9.38
C GLU A 30 -11.28 -4.72 8.39
N ASN A 31 -12.07 -3.66 8.28
CA ASN A 31 -13.02 -3.52 7.19
C ASN A 31 -12.26 -2.98 5.97
N VAL A 32 -12.23 -3.78 4.91
CA VAL A 32 -11.76 -3.37 3.59
C VAL A 32 -12.96 -2.81 2.84
N LEU A 33 -12.93 -1.49 2.62
CA LEU A 33 -14.01 -0.75 2.00
C LEU A 33 -13.55 -0.16 0.66
N PRO A 34 -14.44 -0.05 -0.34
CA PRO A 34 -14.16 0.75 -1.52
C PRO A 34 -13.89 2.19 -1.14
N TYR A 35 -12.90 2.80 -1.78
CA TYR A 35 -12.56 4.20 -1.61
C TYR A 35 -12.72 4.91 -2.95
N VAL A 36 -13.69 5.83 -3.04
CA VAL A 36 -14.03 6.55 -4.26
C VAL A 36 -14.33 8.00 -3.91
N ASN A 37 -13.90 8.93 -4.76
CA ASN A 37 -14.17 10.37 -4.61
C ASN A 37 -13.81 10.94 -3.21
N GLY A 38 -12.75 10.43 -2.60
CA GLY A 38 -12.26 10.94 -1.31
C GLY A 38 -12.88 10.30 -0.06
N ILE A 39 -13.83 9.38 -0.21
CA ILE A 39 -14.57 8.76 0.90
C ILE A 39 -14.49 7.23 0.85
N PHE A 40 -14.56 6.61 2.02
CA PHE A 40 -14.82 5.17 2.14
C PHE A 40 -16.32 4.92 2.01
N ILE A 41 -16.70 3.94 1.19
CA ILE A 41 -18.08 3.55 0.97
C ILE A 41 -18.42 2.47 1.98
N GLU A 42 -19.29 2.82 2.92
CA GLU A 42 -19.80 1.89 3.92
C GLU A 42 -20.91 1.01 3.33
N PRO A 43 -21.03 -0.25 3.77
CA PRO A 43 -22.10 -1.14 3.31
C PRO A 43 -23.48 -0.62 3.76
N GLY A 44 -24.44 -0.60 2.84
CA GLY A 44 -25.85 -0.33 3.11
C GLY A 44 -26.59 -1.56 3.66
N ASP A 45 -27.83 -1.35 4.09
CA ASP A 45 -28.69 -2.42 4.58
C ASP A 45 -28.93 -3.50 3.49
N GLY A 46 -28.43 -4.72 3.74
CA GLY A 46 -28.63 -5.87 2.85
C GLY A 46 -27.49 -6.17 1.87
N GLU A 47 -26.38 -5.42 1.93
CA GLU A 47 -25.21 -5.69 1.10
C GLU A 47 -24.33 -6.81 1.68
N SER A 48 -23.70 -7.59 0.79
CA SER A 48 -22.87 -8.72 1.17
C SER A 48 -21.49 -8.26 1.62
N VAL A 49 -21.15 -8.60 2.86
CA VAL A 49 -19.79 -8.46 3.41
C VAL A 49 -19.20 -9.86 3.52
N GLU A 50 -18.14 -10.12 2.77
CA GLU A 50 -17.41 -11.38 2.87
C GLU A 50 -16.45 -11.32 4.06
N LYS A 51 -16.52 -12.31 4.95
CA LYS A 51 -15.58 -12.43 6.07
C LYS A 51 -14.54 -13.48 5.71
N THR A 52 -13.29 -13.06 5.68
CA THR A 52 -12.17 -13.90 5.24
C THR A 52 -11.01 -13.77 6.22
N GLN A 53 -10.23 -14.84 6.31
CA GLN A 53 -9.01 -14.90 7.11
C GLN A 53 -7.80 -15.13 6.19
N ILE A 54 -6.73 -14.34 6.38
CA ILE A 54 -5.42 -14.56 5.73
C ILE A 54 -4.35 -14.54 6.80
N GLY A 55 -3.57 -15.62 6.87
CA GLY A 55 -2.55 -15.77 7.91
C GLY A 55 -3.19 -15.58 9.29
N SER A 56 -2.75 -14.56 10.02
CA SER A 56 -3.28 -14.20 11.35
C SER A 56 -4.32 -13.08 11.35
N LEU A 57 -4.78 -12.61 10.18
CA LEU A 57 -5.67 -11.46 10.03
C LEU A 57 -7.09 -11.92 9.70
N ASP A 58 -8.07 -11.41 10.45
CA ASP A 58 -9.49 -11.54 10.16
C ASP A 58 -10.00 -10.23 9.56
N PHE A 59 -10.58 -10.24 8.37
CA PHE A 59 -11.06 -9.02 7.75
C PHE A 59 -12.40 -9.24 7.04
N SER A 60 -13.11 -8.13 6.92
CA SER A 60 -14.40 -8.05 6.26
C SER A 60 -14.23 -7.27 4.96
N VAL A 61 -14.37 -7.94 3.83
CA VAL A 61 -14.27 -7.33 2.50
C VAL A 61 -15.65 -6.93 2.04
N PHE A 62 -15.79 -5.65 1.69
CA PHE A 62 -16.98 -5.15 1.03
C PHE A 62 -16.66 -4.84 -0.44
N SER A 63 -17.14 -5.69 -1.35
CA SER A 63 -17.02 -5.48 -2.80
C SER A 63 -18.31 -4.86 -3.32
N CYS A 64 -18.19 -3.74 -4.04
CA CYS A 64 -19.32 -3.00 -4.58
C CYS A 64 -19.11 -2.73 -6.08
N GLN A 65 -19.50 -3.68 -6.91
CA GLN A 65 -19.27 -3.59 -8.37
C GLN A 65 -19.96 -2.38 -9.02
N SER A 66 -21.03 -1.85 -8.42
CA SER A 66 -21.77 -0.69 -8.94
C SER A 66 -20.92 0.58 -9.00
N VAL A 67 -19.90 0.72 -8.13
CA VAL A 67 -19.06 1.93 -8.06
C VAL A 67 -17.88 1.91 -9.03
N ASN A 68 -17.59 0.76 -9.67
CA ASN A 68 -16.44 0.62 -10.58
C ASN A 68 -16.52 1.59 -11.76
N SER A 69 -17.70 1.66 -12.41
CA SER A 69 -17.90 2.53 -13.56
C SER A 69 -17.88 4.02 -13.19
N GLU A 70 -18.25 4.36 -11.96
CA GLU A 70 -18.20 5.72 -11.44
C GLU A 70 -16.76 6.12 -11.12
N ALA A 71 -16.00 5.25 -10.45
CA ALA A 71 -14.59 5.49 -10.12
C ALA A 71 -13.75 5.79 -11.37
N ILE A 72 -13.97 5.05 -12.47
CA ILE A 72 -13.29 5.29 -13.76
C ILE A 72 -13.66 6.67 -14.31
N LYS A 73 -14.95 7.00 -14.39
CA LYS A 73 -15.41 8.31 -14.88
C LYS A 73 -14.87 9.49 -14.06
N LEU A 74 -14.79 9.31 -12.74
CA LEU A 74 -14.23 10.30 -11.85
C LEU A 74 -12.72 10.47 -12.08
N ALA A 75 -11.98 9.37 -12.24
CA ALA A 75 -10.56 9.42 -12.53
C ALA A 75 -10.27 10.13 -13.88
N GLU A 76 -11.11 9.92 -14.89
CA GLU A 76 -11.01 10.62 -16.19
C GLU A 76 -11.21 12.14 -16.08
N SER A 77 -11.96 12.60 -15.07
CA SER A 77 -12.18 14.04 -14.83
C SER A 77 -11.15 14.69 -13.90
N PHE A 78 -10.11 13.96 -13.49
CA PHE A 78 -9.07 14.49 -12.62
C PHE A 78 -8.36 15.70 -13.25
N GLU A 79 -8.35 16.81 -12.52
CA GLU A 79 -7.65 18.04 -12.90
C GLU A 79 -6.32 18.16 -12.15
N TYR A 80 -5.24 18.26 -12.91
CA TYR A 80 -3.90 18.41 -12.35
C TYR A 80 -3.66 19.84 -11.85
N ASP A 81 -3.34 19.98 -10.56
CA ASP A 81 -2.78 21.19 -9.98
C ASP A 81 -1.45 20.89 -9.29
N SER A 82 -0.35 21.42 -9.85
CA SER A 82 1.02 21.17 -9.36
C SER A 82 1.22 21.51 -7.88
N LYS A 83 0.65 22.63 -7.40
CA LYS A 83 0.83 23.09 -6.01
C LYS A 83 0.07 22.21 -5.03
N SER A 84 -1.19 21.89 -5.35
CA SER A 84 -1.98 20.96 -4.54
C SER A 84 -1.33 19.58 -4.52
N LEU A 85 -0.80 19.11 -5.66
CA LEU A 85 -0.12 17.82 -5.75
C LEU A 85 1.13 17.80 -4.88
N GLU A 86 1.99 18.81 -4.97
CA GLU A 86 3.18 18.92 -4.11
C GLU A 86 2.81 18.89 -2.61
N SER A 87 1.80 19.67 -2.23
CA SER A 87 1.31 19.73 -0.85
C SER A 87 0.76 18.38 -0.37
N PHE A 88 0.02 17.67 -1.23
CA PHE A 88 -0.43 16.31 -0.97
C PHE A 88 0.75 15.34 -0.80
N LEU A 89 1.73 15.36 -1.71
CA LEU A 89 2.88 14.47 -1.66
C LEU A 89 3.73 14.67 -0.39
N GLN A 90 3.88 15.92 0.08
CA GLN A 90 4.56 16.21 1.36
C GLN A 90 3.83 15.58 2.56
N ARG A 91 2.49 15.66 2.58
CA ARG A 91 1.68 14.99 3.61
C ARG A 91 1.79 13.48 3.49
N LEU A 92 1.65 12.94 2.29
CA LEU A 92 1.76 11.51 2.01
C LEU A 92 3.10 10.93 2.46
N LEU A 93 4.21 11.62 2.16
CA LEU A 93 5.54 11.23 2.61
C LEU A 93 5.62 11.16 4.14
N SER A 94 5.09 12.16 4.83
CA SER A 94 5.07 12.19 6.30
C SER A 94 4.23 11.05 6.88
N SER A 95 3.06 10.79 6.27
CA SER A 95 2.15 9.72 6.68
C SER A 95 2.74 8.32 6.41
N LEU A 96 3.44 8.12 5.29
CA LEU A 96 4.12 6.86 4.98
C LEU A 96 5.25 6.57 5.99
N GLU A 97 5.99 7.60 6.41
CA GLU A 97 7.03 7.46 7.42
C GLU A 97 6.46 7.12 8.81
N SER A 98 5.38 7.80 9.23
CA SER A 98 4.76 7.54 10.53
C SER A 98 4.07 6.19 10.60
N HIS A 99 3.50 5.70 9.49
CA HIS A 99 2.78 4.43 9.42
C HIS A 99 3.64 3.26 8.92
N MET A 100 4.96 3.45 8.72
CA MET A 100 5.86 2.38 8.28
C MET A 100 5.80 1.12 9.16
N PRO A 101 5.74 1.20 10.50
CA PRO A 101 5.60 0.00 11.34
C PRO A 101 4.34 -0.80 11.02
N LEU A 102 3.21 -0.11 10.83
CA LEU A 102 1.91 -0.72 10.49
C LEU A 102 1.96 -1.39 9.11
N LEU A 103 2.51 -0.70 8.10
CA LEU A 103 2.67 -1.27 6.76
C LEU A 103 3.51 -2.57 6.78
N LEU A 104 4.61 -2.58 7.54
CA LEU A 104 5.46 -3.76 7.68
C LEU A 104 4.73 -4.92 8.38
N GLU A 105 3.86 -4.61 9.35
CA GLU A 105 3.05 -5.61 10.05
C GLU A 105 1.99 -6.21 9.12
N CYS A 106 1.32 -5.38 8.30
CA CYS A 106 0.40 -5.87 7.27
C CYS A 106 1.11 -6.78 6.25
N ILE A 107 2.30 -6.39 5.77
CA ILE A 107 3.09 -7.23 4.86
C ILE A 107 3.45 -8.56 5.51
N SER A 108 3.96 -8.52 6.75
CA SER A 108 4.39 -9.73 7.47
C SER A 108 3.23 -10.70 7.68
N ALA A 109 2.05 -10.18 8.04
CA ALA A 109 0.88 -10.96 8.33
C ALA A 109 0.20 -11.53 7.06
N ALA A 110 0.21 -10.78 5.95
CA ALA A 110 -0.50 -11.18 4.73
C ALA A 110 0.35 -12.01 3.75
N LEU A 111 1.68 -11.80 3.73
CA LEU A 111 2.60 -12.53 2.86
C LEU A 111 3.35 -13.67 3.57
N GLU A 112 3.16 -13.84 4.88
CA GLU A 112 3.85 -14.84 5.71
C GLU A 112 5.39 -14.81 5.53
N PHE A 113 5.93 -13.63 5.24
CA PHE A 113 7.32 -13.46 4.83
C PHE A 113 8.20 -12.96 5.99
N GLU A 114 9.30 -13.65 6.26
CA GLU A 114 10.08 -13.45 7.49
C GLU A 114 11.09 -12.28 7.45
N SER A 115 11.28 -11.59 6.32
CA SER A 115 12.31 -10.54 6.21
C SER A 115 11.76 -9.12 6.36
N ARG A 116 11.40 -8.74 7.59
CA ARG A 116 11.00 -7.36 7.94
C ARG A 116 12.08 -6.33 7.57
N GLY A 117 13.35 -6.69 7.69
CA GLY A 117 14.49 -5.83 7.33
C GLY A 117 14.51 -5.47 5.85
N PHE A 118 14.33 -6.47 4.97
CA PHE A 118 14.26 -6.25 3.52
C PHE A 118 13.14 -5.28 3.13
N PHE A 119 11.92 -5.48 3.62
CA PHE A 119 10.82 -4.57 3.29
C PHE A 119 10.97 -3.17 3.90
N THR A 120 11.65 -3.07 5.05
CA THR A 120 11.99 -1.75 5.61
C THR A 120 12.88 -0.98 4.64
N GLU A 121 13.94 -1.61 4.12
CA GLU A 121 14.84 -0.99 3.15
C GLU A 121 14.12 -0.62 1.85
N VAL A 122 13.25 -1.51 1.34
CA VAL A 122 12.45 -1.25 0.13
C VAL A 122 11.54 -0.04 0.33
N ILE A 123 10.73 0.00 1.39
CA ILE A 123 9.81 1.12 1.64
C ILE A 123 10.60 2.42 1.84
N GLN A 124 11.72 2.39 2.57
CA GLN A 124 12.58 3.56 2.76
C GLN A 124 13.16 4.09 1.45
N GLU A 125 13.62 3.21 0.56
CA GLU A 125 14.14 3.65 -0.75
C GLU A 125 13.02 4.24 -1.61
N VAL A 126 11.79 3.69 -1.56
CA VAL A 126 10.63 4.27 -2.24
C VAL A 126 10.29 5.66 -1.71
N ILE A 127 10.21 5.83 -0.38
CA ILE A 127 9.99 7.14 0.25
C ILE A 127 11.09 8.13 -0.15
N LYS A 128 12.35 7.70 -0.14
CA LYS A 128 13.48 8.53 -0.59
C LYS A 128 13.34 8.96 -2.05
N LYS A 129 12.91 8.07 -2.94
CA LYS A 129 12.65 8.41 -4.35
C LYS A 129 11.50 9.40 -4.50
N MET A 130 10.42 9.21 -3.75
CA MET A 130 9.30 10.17 -3.72
C MET A 130 9.74 11.55 -3.20
N LYS A 131 10.60 11.61 -2.17
CA LYS A 131 11.20 12.88 -1.70
C LYS A 131 11.99 13.59 -2.81
N CYS A 132 12.76 12.84 -3.61
CA CYS A 132 13.46 13.41 -4.75
C CYS A 132 12.48 14.01 -5.78
N VAL A 133 11.34 13.37 -6.04
CA VAL A 133 10.32 13.91 -6.95
C VAL A 133 9.75 15.23 -6.45
N VAL A 134 9.44 15.33 -5.15
CA VAL A 134 8.94 16.56 -4.54
C VAL A 134 9.97 17.69 -4.61
N GLN A 135 11.26 17.37 -4.38
CA GLN A 135 12.34 18.36 -4.44
C GLN A 135 12.70 18.78 -5.87
N PHE A 136 12.61 17.86 -6.83
CA PHE A 136 13.00 18.07 -8.21
C PHE A 136 11.91 17.51 -9.15
N PRO A 137 10.81 18.26 -9.36
CA PRO A 137 9.71 17.81 -10.21
C PRO A 137 10.20 17.64 -11.65
N LEU A 138 10.19 16.40 -12.13
CA LEU A 138 10.42 16.08 -13.54
C LEU A 138 9.08 16.04 -14.26
N ILE A 139 8.89 16.90 -15.27
CA ILE A 139 7.75 16.76 -16.19
C ILE A 139 8.19 15.78 -17.25
N ASP A 140 7.96 14.50 -17.01
CA ASP A 140 8.07 13.49 -18.07
C ASP A 140 6.69 13.43 -18.75
N SER A 141 6.63 13.99 -19.95
CA SER A 141 5.41 14.15 -20.74
C SER A 141 4.87 12.84 -21.31
N ASP A 142 5.68 11.77 -21.26
CA ASP A 142 5.39 10.47 -21.88
C ASP A 142 5.19 9.36 -20.83
N TYR A 143 4.70 9.67 -19.63
CA TYR A 143 4.42 8.61 -18.65
C TYR A 143 3.27 7.68 -19.13
N PHE A 144 3.59 6.39 -19.24
CA PHE A 144 2.75 5.33 -19.85
C PHE A 144 2.12 4.35 -18.85
N TYR A 145 1.75 4.78 -17.64
CA TYR A 145 1.05 3.88 -16.73
C TYR A 145 -0.44 3.85 -17.01
N ASN A 146 -1.00 2.65 -17.13
CA ASN A 146 -2.44 2.48 -17.25
C ASN A 146 -3.11 3.04 -15.97
N PRO A 147 -4.02 4.01 -16.06
CA PRO A 147 -4.71 4.56 -14.88
C PRO A 147 -5.64 3.56 -14.20
N ILE A 148 -5.89 2.41 -14.82
CA ILE A 148 -6.60 1.28 -14.22
C ILE A 148 -5.56 0.21 -13.90
N HIS A 149 -5.23 0.08 -12.63
CA HIS A 149 -4.24 -0.86 -12.12
C HIS A 149 -4.95 -2.05 -11.48
N GLU A 150 -4.80 -3.22 -12.10
CA GLU A 150 -5.46 -4.45 -11.68
C GLU A 150 -4.50 -5.31 -10.86
N ILE A 151 -4.95 -5.75 -9.69
CA ILE A 151 -4.29 -6.72 -8.83
C ILE A 151 -5.14 -7.99 -8.86
N GLU A 152 -4.67 -9.00 -9.58
CA GLU A 152 -5.37 -10.26 -9.82
C GLU A 152 -5.37 -11.16 -8.57
N GLU A 153 -6.24 -12.16 -8.53
CA GLU A 153 -6.49 -13.00 -7.34
C GLU A 153 -5.21 -13.67 -6.80
N ASP A 154 -4.35 -14.14 -7.71
CA ASP A 154 -3.11 -14.85 -7.39
C ASP A 154 -1.88 -13.93 -7.20
N ASP A 155 -2.05 -12.61 -7.35
CA ASP A 155 -0.93 -11.68 -7.25
C ASP A 155 -0.33 -11.66 -5.83
N CYS A 156 1.00 -11.70 -5.78
CA CYS A 156 1.78 -11.63 -4.56
C CYS A 156 2.93 -10.61 -4.61
N ASP A 157 3.17 -9.97 -5.76
CA ASP A 157 4.24 -8.99 -5.94
C ASP A 157 3.85 -7.62 -5.38
N PHE A 158 3.81 -7.52 -4.05
CA PHE A 158 3.45 -6.28 -3.38
C PHE A 158 4.38 -5.13 -3.78
N ILE A 159 5.67 -5.39 -4.06
CA ILE A 159 6.65 -4.35 -4.40
C ILE A 159 6.24 -3.68 -5.71
N PHE A 160 5.90 -4.48 -6.71
CA PHE A 160 5.43 -3.97 -7.99
C PHE A 160 4.20 -3.07 -7.82
N HIS A 161 3.14 -3.55 -7.17
CA HIS A 161 1.91 -2.76 -7.05
C HIS A 161 2.09 -1.53 -6.13
N PHE A 162 2.84 -1.66 -5.03
CA PHE A 162 3.15 -0.55 -4.13
C PHE A 162 3.93 0.57 -4.84
N THR A 163 5.00 0.20 -5.55
CA THR A 163 5.83 1.17 -6.28
C THR A 163 5.08 1.78 -7.45
N PHE A 164 4.23 1.01 -8.14
CA PHE A 164 3.36 1.52 -9.20
C PHE A 164 2.43 2.61 -8.66
N ILE A 165 1.66 2.30 -7.60
CA ILE A 165 0.67 3.22 -7.04
C ILE A 165 1.34 4.52 -6.61
N LEU A 166 2.41 4.44 -5.80
CA LEU A 166 3.11 5.63 -5.31
C LEU A 166 3.75 6.44 -6.43
N ARG A 167 4.31 5.79 -7.46
CA ARG A 167 4.86 6.48 -8.62
C ARG A 167 3.78 7.18 -9.45
N TYR A 168 2.62 6.55 -9.61
CA TYR A 168 1.50 7.16 -10.31
C TYR A 168 0.99 8.38 -9.56
N LEU A 169 0.88 8.31 -8.22
CA LEU A 169 0.49 9.46 -7.40
C LEU A 169 1.47 10.64 -7.52
N CYS A 170 2.76 10.37 -7.78
CA CYS A 170 3.72 11.42 -8.09
C CYS A 170 3.51 12.05 -9.48
N TYR A 171 3.02 11.28 -10.45
CA TYR A 171 2.87 11.68 -11.85
C TYR A 171 1.53 11.19 -12.43
N PRO A 172 0.39 11.81 -12.07
CA PRO A 172 -0.94 11.35 -12.47
C PRO A 172 -1.26 11.78 -13.91
N VAL A 173 -0.49 11.26 -14.86
CA VAL A 173 -0.56 11.54 -16.29
C VAL A 173 -0.65 10.24 -17.07
N PHE A 174 -1.61 10.17 -17.99
CA PHE A 174 -1.78 9.09 -18.93
C PHE A 174 -1.88 9.66 -20.35
N ARG A 175 -0.96 9.25 -21.23
CA ARG A 175 -0.92 9.71 -22.65
C ARG A 175 -0.95 11.24 -22.77
N GLY A 176 -0.16 11.92 -21.93
CA GLY A 176 -0.04 13.38 -21.93
C GLY A 176 -1.23 14.15 -21.33
N LYS A 177 -2.22 13.45 -20.73
CA LYS A 177 -3.37 14.08 -20.04
C LYS A 177 -3.39 13.72 -18.57
N SER A 178 -3.83 14.65 -17.72
CA SER A 178 -4.08 14.35 -16.31
C SER A 178 -5.14 13.26 -16.19
N HIS A 179 -4.90 12.29 -15.31
CA HIS A 179 -5.84 11.21 -15.05
C HIS A 179 -5.62 10.65 -13.64
N GLY A 180 -6.70 10.42 -12.90
CA GLY A 180 -6.66 9.76 -11.60
C GLY A 180 -6.28 8.27 -11.70
N LEU A 181 -5.90 7.66 -10.59
CA LEU A 181 -5.62 6.23 -10.50
C LEU A 181 -6.83 5.49 -9.94
N VAL A 182 -7.21 4.39 -10.59
CA VAL A 182 -8.15 3.39 -10.08
C VAL A 182 -7.38 2.11 -9.85
N VAL A 183 -7.36 1.62 -8.62
CA VAL A 183 -6.78 0.32 -8.26
C VAL A 183 -7.90 -0.66 -8.00
N THR A 184 -7.92 -1.78 -8.71
CA THR A 184 -8.81 -2.91 -8.42
C THR A 184 -8.01 -4.03 -7.78
N CYS A 185 -8.55 -4.66 -6.74
CA CYS A 185 -7.83 -5.69 -6.00
C CYS A 185 -8.70 -6.92 -5.76
N LYS A 186 -8.30 -8.04 -6.37
CA LYS A 186 -8.85 -9.38 -6.16
C LYS A 186 -7.95 -10.22 -5.24
N SER A 187 -6.64 -9.95 -5.21
CA SER A 187 -5.72 -10.64 -4.29
C SER A 187 -6.05 -10.28 -2.86
N LEU A 188 -6.67 -11.22 -2.15
CA LEU A 188 -6.93 -11.12 -0.73
C LEU A 188 -5.63 -10.80 0.05
N ARG A 189 -4.51 -11.44 -0.34
CA ARG A 189 -3.20 -11.27 0.35
C ARG A 189 -2.69 -9.85 0.28
N LEU A 190 -2.90 -9.19 -0.85
CA LEU A 190 -2.46 -7.81 -1.05
C LEU A 190 -3.51 -6.79 -0.59
N MET A 191 -4.77 -7.20 -0.50
CA MET A 191 -5.90 -6.33 -0.19
C MET A 191 -5.79 -5.64 1.17
N VAL A 192 -5.35 -6.36 2.22
CA VAL A 192 -5.15 -5.76 3.55
C VAL A 192 -4.11 -4.65 3.49
N PHE A 193 -2.94 -4.94 2.91
CA PHE A 193 -1.88 -3.97 2.74
C PHE A 193 -2.35 -2.73 1.96
N PHE A 194 -3.09 -2.92 0.86
CA PHE A 194 -3.58 -1.81 0.05
C PHE A 194 -4.76 -1.07 0.68
N SER A 195 -5.55 -1.71 1.54
CA SER A 195 -6.52 -1.05 2.41
C SER A 195 -5.82 -0.11 3.40
N THR A 196 -4.76 -0.58 4.06
CA THR A 196 -3.92 0.25 4.94
C THR A 196 -3.29 1.41 4.16
N LEU A 197 -2.71 1.15 2.98
CA LEU A 197 -2.16 2.21 2.13
C LEU A 197 -3.22 3.24 1.73
N THR A 198 -4.44 2.80 1.42
CA THR A 198 -5.57 3.67 1.08
C THR A 198 -5.94 4.59 2.24
N ARG A 199 -5.93 4.10 3.48
CA ARG A 199 -6.13 4.94 4.69
C ARG A 199 -5.04 6.00 4.83
N ILE A 200 -3.77 5.62 4.64
CA ILE A 200 -2.64 6.56 4.66
C ILE A 200 -2.80 7.63 3.56
N ILE A 201 -3.21 7.24 2.36
CA ILE A 201 -3.50 8.17 1.27
C ILE A 201 -4.64 9.12 1.65
N HIS A 202 -5.74 8.60 2.19
CA HIS A 202 -6.90 9.39 2.63
C HIS A 202 -6.54 10.43 3.70
N GLU A 203 -5.81 10.01 4.75
CA GLU A 203 -5.33 10.90 5.82
C GLU A 203 -4.39 12.00 5.30
N SER A 204 -3.73 11.73 4.17
CA SER A 204 -2.87 12.70 3.49
C SER A 204 -3.66 13.71 2.66
N ILE A 205 -5.00 13.62 2.63
CA ILE A 205 -5.92 14.54 1.95
C ILE A 205 -5.56 14.63 0.47
N PRO A 206 -5.86 13.58 -0.33
CA PRO A 206 -5.54 13.55 -1.74
C PRO A 206 -6.36 14.58 -2.51
N LEU A 207 -5.88 14.96 -3.68
CA LEU A 207 -6.67 15.77 -4.60
C LEU A 207 -7.93 14.99 -4.97
N ARG A 208 -9.02 15.73 -5.19
CA ARG A 208 -10.30 15.14 -5.58
C ARG A 208 -10.08 14.30 -6.85
N GLN A 209 -10.63 13.09 -6.87
CA GLN A 209 -10.55 12.16 -8.01
C GLN A 209 -9.15 11.62 -8.36
N LEU A 210 -8.11 11.93 -7.58
CA LEU A 210 -6.75 11.47 -7.85
C LEU A 210 -6.59 9.95 -7.66
N PHE A 211 -7.28 9.37 -6.69
CA PHE A 211 -7.09 7.97 -6.29
C PHE A 211 -8.44 7.32 -5.95
N SER A 212 -8.61 6.08 -6.38
CA SER A 212 -9.69 5.19 -5.97
C SER A 212 -9.14 3.79 -5.76
N PHE A 213 -9.65 3.09 -4.74
CA PHE A 213 -9.32 1.70 -4.44
C PHE A 213 -10.60 0.89 -4.36
N LEU A 214 -10.64 -0.22 -5.10
CA LEU A 214 -11.81 -1.06 -5.29
C LEU A 214 -11.43 -2.50 -4.93
N PRO A 215 -11.77 -2.98 -3.72
CA PRO A 215 -11.75 -4.42 -3.46
C PRO A 215 -12.86 -5.06 -4.31
N ILE A 216 -12.53 -6.09 -5.09
CA ILE A 216 -13.47 -6.75 -6.02
C ILE A 216 -13.61 -8.22 -5.67
#